data_AF-A0A5N5EBG6-F1
#
_entry.id   AF-A0A5N5EBG6-F1
#
_cell.length_a   1.000
_cell.length_b   1.000
_cell.length_c   1.000
_cell.angle_alpha   90.00
_cell.angle_beta   90.00
_cell.angle_gamma   90.00
#
_symmetry.space_group_name_H-M   'P 1'
#
loop_
_entity.id
_entity.type
_entity.pdbx_description
1 polymer ?
#
loop_
_entity_poly.entity_id
_entity_poly.type
_entity_poly.pdbx_seq_one_letter_code
_entity_poly.pdbx_strand_id
1 'polypeptide(L)'
;MPKFYVYITDRLHEDQNFGLSHERVFTEIYDAESKADVKELVLKDFDYMPKVREKMTSKVPAGERFITSIHELNDYWYDIWLTPHKCRECLNAYTKIEKAKFRMGGSPEFCSSECQKQYNIRFEATTVDSYNTATVYMIIHKPSGKKYIGVTTRWLMQRWWEHIKAQSGSPFHQLIQASSITDFTFEVLEVFKPSEHDPYEREAIYIKQYDAVELGLNSVGGHNKEVAN
;
A
#
# COMPACT_ATOMS: atom_id res chain seq x y z
N MET A 1 11.35 15.92 -35.75
CA MET A 1 11.14 17.25 -35.15
C MET A 1 11.61 17.21 -33.71
N PRO A 2 12.28 18.25 -33.21
CA PRO A 2 12.59 18.40 -31.79
C PRO A 2 11.34 18.35 -30.92
N LYS A 3 11.50 17.89 -29.67
CA LYS A 3 10.47 17.91 -28.64
C LYS A 3 10.82 18.91 -27.56
N PHE A 4 9.81 19.62 -27.05
CA PHE A 4 9.97 20.60 -25.99
C PHE A 4 9.05 20.28 -24.83
N TYR A 5 9.63 20.15 -23.64
CA TYR A 5 8.90 20.09 -22.38
C TYR A 5 8.57 21.51 -21.91
N VAL A 6 7.29 21.76 -21.69
CA VAL A 6 6.76 23.06 -21.27
C VAL A 6 5.98 22.91 -19.98
N TYR A 7 6.18 23.84 -19.05
CA TYR A 7 5.28 24.00 -17.90
C TYR A 7 5.05 25.47 -17.57
N ILE A 8 3.88 25.77 -17.00
CA ILE A 8 3.53 27.10 -16.50
C ILE A 8 3.32 27.03 -15.00
N THR A 9 3.91 28.00 -14.30
CA THR A 9 3.75 28.19 -12.86
C THR A 9 2.96 29.47 -12.59
N ASP A 10 1.93 29.40 -11.76
CA ASP A 10 1.23 30.56 -11.20
C ASP A 10 1.96 31.00 -9.92
N ARG A 11 2.35 32.28 -9.88
CA ARG A 11 2.83 32.97 -8.69
C ARG A 11 1.62 33.63 -8.05
N LEU A 12 1.02 32.94 -7.08
CA LEU A 12 0.05 33.59 -6.21
C LEU A 12 0.76 34.73 -5.47
N HIS A 13 0.16 35.93 -5.48
CA HIS A 13 0.61 37.02 -4.62
C HIS A 13 0.39 36.61 -3.15
N GLU A 14 1.24 37.10 -2.24
CA GLU A 14 1.23 36.76 -0.81
C GLU A 14 -0.19 36.72 -0.22
N ASP A 15 -0.69 35.51 0.07
CA ASP A 15 -1.63 35.35 1.17
C ASP A 15 -0.79 35.33 2.46
N GLN A 16 -1.12 36.24 3.38
CA GLN A 16 -0.31 36.63 4.56
C GLN A 16 0.06 35.50 5.55
N ASN A 17 -0.31 34.25 5.27
CA ASN A 17 -0.12 33.13 6.20
C ASN A 17 0.83 32.03 5.71
N PHE A 18 1.11 31.91 4.41
CA PHE A 18 2.01 30.86 3.88
C PHE A 18 2.75 31.41 2.67
N GLY A 19 4.09 31.46 2.74
CA GLY A 19 4.95 32.12 1.74
C GLY A 19 4.73 31.68 0.28
N LEU A 20 5.35 32.41 -0.67
CA LEU A 20 5.21 32.23 -2.13
C LEU A 20 5.02 30.77 -2.58
N SER A 21 3.77 30.33 -2.74
CA SER A 21 3.46 29.01 -3.26
C SER A 21 3.42 29.10 -4.78
N HIS A 22 4.43 28.50 -5.42
CA HIS A 22 4.50 28.33 -6.86
C HIS A 22 3.69 27.08 -7.24
N GLU A 23 2.49 27.25 -7.80
CA GLU A 23 1.69 26.12 -8.30
C GLU A 23 1.92 25.91 -9.79
N ARG A 24 2.17 24.66 -10.21
CA ARG A 24 2.25 24.33 -11.63
C ARG A 24 0.84 24.13 -12.18
N VAL A 25 0.40 25.04 -13.04
CA VAL A 25 -0.97 25.09 -13.55
C VAL A 25 -1.15 24.49 -14.94
N PHE A 26 -0.05 24.33 -15.68
CA PHE A 26 -0.01 23.77 -17.04
C PHE A 26 1.26 22.96 -17.25
N THR A 27 1.18 21.86 -18.00
CA THR A 27 2.35 21.05 -18.38
C THR A 27 2.05 20.30 -19.67
N GLU A 28 2.92 20.43 -20.68
CA GLU A 28 2.72 19.79 -22.00
C GLU A 28 4.07 19.53 -22.69
N ILE A 29 4.07 18.64 -23.68
CA ILE A 29 5.19 18.37 -24.57
C ILE A 29 4.75 18.69 -26.00
N TYR A 30 5.50 19.58 -26.66
CA TYR A 30 5.24 19.98 -28.03
C TYR A 30 6.30 19.44 -28.99
N ASP A 31 5.88 18.97 -30.16
CA ASP A 31 6.74 18.75 -31.31
C ASP A 31 6.83 20.06 -32.11
N ALA A 32 8.02 20.65 -32.21
CA ALA A 32 8.23 21.95 -32.84
C ALA A 32 9.67 22.09 -33.38
N GLU A 33 9.91 22.99 -34.33
CA GLU A 33 11.25 23.21 -34.88
C GLU A 33 12.07 24.17 -34.01
N SER A 34 11.41 25.14 -33.38
CA SER A 34 12.03 26.16 -32.54
C SER A 34 11.23 26.47 -31.29
N LYS A 35 11.89 27.11 -30.31
CA LYS A 35 11.21 27.65 -29.13
C LYS A 35 10.18 28.72 -29.48
N ALA A 36 10.32 29.42 -30.61
CA ALA A 36 9.34 30.40 -31.05
C ALA A 36 8.03 29.72 -31.43
N ASP A 37 8.09 28.63 -32.19
CA ASP A 37 6.90 27.87 -32.60
C ASP A 37 6.18 27.26 -31.39
N VAL A 38 6.94 26.77 -30.40
CA VAL A 38 6.37 26.28 -29.12
C VAL A 38 5.56 27.37 -28.42
N LYS A 39 6.00 28.63 -28.46
CA LYS A 39 5.23 29.73 -27.84
C LYS A 39 3.89 29.93 -28.52
N GLU A 40 3.86 29.89 -29.85
CA GLU A 40 2.62 30.03 -30.62
C GLU A 40 1.64 28.91 -30.28
N LEU A 41 2.14 27.68 -30.17
CA LEU A 41 1.33 26.52 -29.75
C LEU A 41 0.82 26.67 -28.31
N VAL A 42 1.68 27.06 -27.36
CA VAL A 42 1.29 27.29 -25.97
C VAL A 42 0.24 28.40 -25.84
N LEU A 43 0.38 29.49 -26.59
CA LEU A 43 -0.60 30.59 -26.59
C LEU A 43 -1.97 30.14 -27.12
N LYS A 44 -1.98 29.27 -28.14
CA LYS A 44 -3.21 28.70 -28.68
C LYS A 44 -3.89 27.75 -27.69
N ASP A 45 -3.12 26.92 -27.01
CA ASP A 45 -3.65 25.93 -26.06
C ASP A 45 -3.98 26.54 -24.68
N PHE A 46 -3.42 27.73 -24.39
CA PHE A 46 -3.56 28.43 -23.10
C PHE A 46 -3.91 29.91 -23.31
N ASP A 47 -5.17 30.14 -23.69
CA ASP A 47 -5.78 31.39 -24.23
C ASP A 47 -5.70 32.65 -23.32
N TYR A 48 -5.18 32.56 -22.09
CA TYR A 48 -5.15 33.65 -21.10
C TYR A 48 -3.76 34.27 -20.85
N MET A 49 -2.78 34.15 -21.76
CA MET A 49 -1.42 34.61 -21.49
C MET A 49 -1.12 36.08 -21.85
N PRO A 50 -0.87 36.96 -20.87
CA PRO A 50 0.00 38.11 -21.06
C PRO A 50 1.47 37.67 -20.84
N LYS A 51 2.27 37.78 -21.90
CA LYS A 51 3.76 37.65 -21.97
C LYS A 51 4.36 36.26 -21.64
N VAL A 52 4.74 35.54 -22.70
CA VAL A 52 5.60 34.34 -22.59
C VAL A 52 7.03 34.74 -22.26
N ARG A 53 7.48 34.46 -21.04
CA ARG A 53 8.87 34.64 -20.66
C ARG A 53 9.62 33.32 -20.81
N GLU A 54 10.80 33.37 -21.43
CA GLU A 54 11.51 32.18 -21.90
C GLU A 54 12.39 31.49 -20.84
N LYS A 55 12.52 32.07 -19.64
CA LYS A 55 13.37 31.53 -18.58
C LYS A 55 13.02 32.11 -17.20
N MET A 56 13.25 31.29 -16.18
CA MET A 56 13.57 31.73 -14.83
C MET A 56 14.79 32.67 -14.88
N THR A 57 14.57 33.96 -15.07
CA THR A 57 15.54 34.93 -14.58
C THR A 57 15.52 34.82 -13.06
N SER A 58 16.68 34.89 -12.41
CA SER A 58 16.86 34.79 -10.96
C SER A 58 15.91 35.68 -10.15
N LYS A 59 15.38 36.75 -10.78
CA LYS A 59 14.27 37.57 -10.27
C LYS A 59 13.24 37.78 -11.38
N VAL A 60 12.05 37.21 -11.24
CA VAL A 60 10.92 37.55 -12.12
C VAL A 60 10.34 38.90 -11.67
N PRO A 61 10.02 39.83 -12.60
CA PRO A 61 9.41 41.10 -12.25
C PRO A 61 8.19 40.91 -11.36
N ALA A 62 8.06 41.78 -10.34
CA ALA A 62 7.03 41.66 -9.30
C ALA A 62 5.58 41.69 -9.81
N GLY A 63 5.34 42.17 -11.04
CA GLY A 63 4.01 42.26 -11.65
C GLY A 63 3.59 41.08 -12.52
N GLU A 64 4.44 40.05 -12.70
CA GLU A 64 4.14 38.92 -13.59
C GLU A 64 3.62 37.72 -12.78
N ARG A 65 2.36 37.36 -13.00
CA ARG A 65 1.67 36.25 -12.31
C ARG A 65 2.08 34.88 -12.83
N PHE A 66 2.13 34.69 -14.14
CA PHE A 66 2.43 33.38 -14.76
C PHE A 66 3.84 33.34 -15.34
N ILE A 67 4.50 32.19 -15.21
CA ILE A 67 5.82 31.95 -15.79
C ILE A 67 5.82 30.69 -16.60
N THR A 68 6.16 30.82 -17.88
CA THR A 68 6.39 29.71 -18.79
C THR A 68 7.85 29.27 -18.72
N SER A 69 8.08 27.96 -18.71
CA SER A 69 9.41 27.37 -18.81
C SER A 69 9.43 26.43 -20.01
N ILE A 70 10.32 26.68 -20.97
CA ILE A 70 10.48 25.89 -22.19
C ILE A 70 11.85 25.24 -22.19
N HIS A 71 11.87 23.91 -22.17
CA HIS A 71 13.09 23.10 -22.21
C HIS A 71 13.05 22.19 -23.43
N GLU A 72 14.17 22.08 -24.15
CA GLU A 72 14.32 20.95 -25.07
C GLU A 72 14.24 19.65 -24.27
N LEU A 73 13.48 18.69 -24.78
CA LEU A 73 13.28 17.40 -24.16
C LEU A 73 14.54 16.55 -24.39
N ASN A 74 15.51 16.73 -23.51
CA ASN A 74 16.67 15.86 -23.40
C ASN A 74 16.37 14.62 -22.54
N ASP A 75 17.33 13.69 -22.47
CA ASP A 75 17.20 12.44 -21.72
C ASP A 75 16.80 12.67 -20.26
N TYR A 76 17.36 13.71 -19.62
CA TYR A 76 17.01 14.08 -18.24
C TYR A 76 15.52 14.39 -18.07
N TRP A 77 14.94 15.23 -18.94
CA TRP A 77 13.52 15.56 -18.85
C TRP A 77 12.64 14.40 -19.30
N TYR A 78 13.08 13.62 -20.28
CA TYR A 78 12.41 12.41 -20.73
C TYR A 78 12.26 11.41 -19.57
N ASP A 79 13.36 11.09 -18.90
CA ASP A 79 13.39 10.11 -17.82
C ASP A 79 12.49 10.52 -16.64
N ILE A 80 12.41 11.81 -16.35
CA ILE A 80 11.57 12.33 -15.27
C ILE A 80 10.09 12.28 -15.62
N TRP A 81 9.71 12.72 -16.81
CA TRP A 81 8.31 13.03 -17.15
C TRP A 81 7.61 11.95 -17.96
N LEU A 82 8.35 11.23 -18.81
CA LEU A 82 7.82 10.30 -19.80
C LEU A 82 8.11 8.84 -19.51
N THR A 83 8.99 8.52 -18.56
CA THR A 83 9.19 7.14 -18.13
C THR A 83 7.87 6.55 -17.60
N PRO A 84 7.40 5.42 -18.15
CA PRO A 84 6.20 4.77 -17.65
C PRO A 84 6.44 4.15 -16.27
N HIS A 85 5.52 4.43 -15.35
CA HIS A 85 5.40 3.82 -14.04
C HIS A 85 4.16 2.93 -14.00
N LYS A 86 4.16 1.89 -13.17
CA LYS A 86 2.97 1.08 -12.89
C LYS A 86 2.36 1.47 -11.56
N CYS A 87 1.05 1.72 -11.54
CA CYS A 87 0.33 2.02 -10.30
C CYS A 87 0.34 0.79 -9.38
N ARG A 88 0.68 0.97 -8.10
CA ARG A 88 0.68 -0.14 -7.13
C ARG A 88 -0.71 -0.69 -6.78
N GLU A 89 -1.77 0.06 -7.07
CA GLU A 89 -3.15 -0.37 -6.80
C GLU A 89 -3.80 -1.00 -8.04
N CYS A 90 -3.98 -0.23 -9.11
CA CYS A 90 -4.72 -0.67 -10.30
C CYS A 90 -3.84 -1.25 -11.42
N LEU A 91 -2.51 -1.26 -11.24
CA LEU A 91 -1.52 -1.77 -12.21
C LEU A 91 -1.45 -1.04 -13.56
N ASN A 92 -2.29 -0.03 -13.80
CA ASN A 92 -2.22 0.79 -15.01
C ASN A 92 -0.85 1.45 -15.14
N ALA A 93 -0.34 1.45 -16.39
CA ALA A 93 0.82 2.23 -16.75
C ALA A 93 0.45 3.71 -16.85
N TYR A 94 1.31 4.58 -16.33
CA TYR A 94 1.14 6.03 -16.42
C TYR A 94 2.50 6.72 -16.35
N THR A 95 2.56 7.94 -16.87
CA THR A 95 3.72 8.82 -16.82
C THR A 95 3.46 9.98 -15.87
N LYS A 96 4.52 10.64 -15.38
CA LYS A 96 4.32 11.85 -14.55
C LYS A 96 3.69 13.00 -15.32
N ILE A 97 3.93 13.07 -16.64
CA ILE A 97 3.31 14.09 -17.48
C ILE A 97 1.79 13.91 -17.55
N GLU A 98 1.28 12.69 -17.75
CA GLU A 98 -0.16 12.42 -17.74
C GLU A 98 -0.77 12.77 -16.39
N LYS A 99 -0.09 12.38 -15.30
CA LYS A 99 -0.53 12.72 -13.95
C LYS A 99 -0.63 14.24 -13.73
N ALA A 100 0.36 15.00 -14.20
CA ALA A 100 0.37 16.46 -14.11
C ALA A 100 -0.73 17.11 -14.96
N LYS A 101 -0.93 16.65 -16.21
CA LYS A 101 -1.97 17.15 -17.13
C LYS A 101 -3.38 17.04 -16.53
N PHE A 102 -3.69 15.89 -15.95
CA PHE A 102 -5.00 15.64 -15.34
C PHE A 102 -5.10 16.10 -13.88
N ARG A 103 -4.07 16.80 -13.36
CA ARG A 103 -3.99 17.28 -11.96
C ARG A 103 -4.28 16.19 -10.93
N MET A 104 -3.82 14.97 -11.23
CA MET A 104 -4.05 13.81 -10.41
C MET A 104 -3.11 13.85 -9.20
N GLY A 105 -3.69 13.89 -8.00
CA GLY A 105 -2.93 13.92 -6.74
C GLY A 105 -2.26 12.60 -6.37
N GLY A 106 -1.69 12.55 -5.17
CA GLY A 106 -1.08 11.36 -4.58
C GLY A 106 0.41 11.17 -4.93
N SER A 107 1.05 10.19 -4.29
CA SER A 107 2.50 9.95 -4.42
C SER A 107 2.90 9.45 -5.82
N PRO A 108 4.21 9.46 -6.17
CA PRO A 108 4.71 8.94 -7.45
C PRO A 108 4.54 7.43 -7.66
N GLU A 109 4.01 6.69 -6.69
CA GLU A 109 3.78 5.24 -6.81
C GLU A 109 2.36 4.91 -7.29
N PHE A 110 1.46 5.91 -7.33
CA PHE A 110 0.06 5.75 -7.69
C PHE A 110 -0.35 6.70 -8.82
N CYS A 111 -1.19 6.21 -9.72
CA CYS A 111 -1.73 7.03 -10.80
C CYS A 111 -2.69 8.13 -10.32
N SER A 112 -3.23 8.01 -9.10
CA SER A 112 -4.19 8.95 -8.51
C SER A 112 -4.16 8.93 -6.98
N SER A 113 -4.70 9.99 -6.35
CA SER A 113 -4.94 10.04 -4.91
C SER A 113 -5.96 9.00 -4.45
N GLU A 114 -6.93 8.66 -5.30
CA GLU A 114 -7.93 7.64 -5.02
C GLU A 114 -7.31 6.24 -4.96
N CYS A 115 -6.46 5.89 -5.93
CA CYS A 115 -5.71 4.63 -5.90
C CYS A 115 -4.78 4.54 -4.69
N GLN A 116 -4.15 5.65 -4.30
CA GLN A 116 -3.36 5.68 -3.07
C GLN A 116 -4.22 5.43 -1.83
N LYS A 117 -5.39 6.07 -1.75
CA LYS A 117 -6.33 5.89 -0.64
C LYS A 117 -6.81 4.44 -0.54
N GLN A 118 -7.19 3.83 -1.66
CA GLN A 118 -7.62 2.43 -1.72
C GLN A 118 -6.49 1.47 -1.31
N TYR A 119 -5.28 1.72 -1.80
CA TYR A 119 -4.11 0.95 -1.41
C TYR A 119 -3.85 1.06 0.10
N ASN A 120 -3.90 2.27 0.66
CA ASN A 120 -3.71 2.49 2.09
C ASN A 120 -4.76 1.76 2.93
N ILE A 121 -6.05 1.82 2.55
CA ILE A 121 -7.12 1.08 3.25
C ILE A 121 -6.84 -0.43 3.22
N ARG A 122 -6.44 -0.97 2.07
CA ARG A 122 -6.10 -2.39 1.93
C ARG A 122 -4.87 -2.76 2.77
N PHE A 123 -3.83 -1.92 2.72
CA PHE A 123 -2.61 -2.11 3.47
C PHE A 123 -2.88 -2.05 4.99
N GLU A 124 -3.65 -1.05 5.44
CA GLU A 124 -4.10 -0.92 6.82
C GLU A 124 -4.89 -2.16 7.25
N ALA A 125 -5.86 -2.62 6.46
CA ALA A 125 -6.60 -3.86 6.73
C ALA A 125 -5.66 -5.09 6.83
N THR A 126 -4.58 -5.15 6.05
CA THR A 126 -3.58 -6.23 6.19
C THR A 126 -2.66 -6.06 7.40
N THR A 127 -2.44 -4.84 7.87
CA THR A 127 -1.56 -4.55 9.03
C THR A 127 -2.28 -4.61 10.38
N VAL A 128 -3.60 -4.42 10.42
CA VAL A 128 -4.36 -4.32 11.68
C VAL A 128 -4.54 -5.68 12.38
N ASP A 129 -4.42 -6.82 11.69
CA ASP A 129 -4.79 -8.13 12.28
C ASP A 129 -3.64 -9.14 12.50
N SER A 130 -2.38 -8.86 12.14
CA SER A 130 -1.35 -9.94 12.13
C SER A 130 -0.04 -9.70 12.87
N TYR A 131 0.21 -8.52 13.47
CA TYR A 131 1.46 -8.28 14.20
C TYR A 131 1.29 -7.72 15.62
N ASN A 132 0.11 -7.24 15.99
CA ASN A 132 -0.16 -6.67 17.33
C ASN A 132 -1.22 -7.44 18.13
N THR A 133 -1.73 -8.55 17.58
CA THR A 133 -2.75 -9.39 18.21
C THR A 133 -2.30 -10.84 18.19
N ALA A 134 -2.69 -11.57 19.23
CA ALA A 134 -2.67 -13.01 19.27
C ALA A 134 -4.10 -13.52 19.09
N THR A 135 -4.22 -14.64 18.37
CA THR A 135 -5.49 -15.29 18.11
C THR A 135 -5.45 -16.71 18.64
N VAL A 136 -6.35 -17.04 19.57
CA VAL A 136 -6.65 -18.43 19.91
C VAL A 136 -7.67 -18.97 18.92
N TYR A 137 -7.39 -20.13 18.36
CA TYR A 137 -8.23 -20.79 17.37
C TYR A 137 -8.47 -22.25 17.72
N MET A 138 -9.52 -22.81 17.13
CA MET A 138 -9.90 -24.21 17.23
C MET A 138 -10.04 -24.83 15.84
N ILE A 139 -9.58 -26.06 15.70
CA ILE A 139 -9.77 -26.89 14.51
C ILE A 139 -10.50 -28.15 14.93
N ILE A 140 -11.67 -28.43 14.34
CA ILE A 140 -12.49 -29.59 14.68
C ILE A 140 -12.48 -30.58 13.52
N HIS A 141 -12.11 -31.82 13.77
CA HIS A 141 -12.34 -32.91 12.82
C HIS A 141 -13.79 -33.40 12.96
N LYS A 142 -14.66 -33.00 12.03
CA LYS A 142 -16.11 -33.26 12.07
C LYS A 142 -16.46 -34.73 12.27
N PRO A 143 -15.84 -35.71 11.57
CA PRO A 143 -16.20 -37.12 11.73
C PRO A 143 -15.96 -37.68 13.13
N SER A 144 -14.89 -37.25 13.80
CA SER A 144 -14.55 -37.77 15.14
C SER A 144 -14.91 -36.82 16.29
N GLY A 145 -15.34 -35.59 16.01
CA GLY A 145 -15.61 -34.54 17.00
C GLY A 145 -14.38 -34.06 17.78
N LYS A 146 -13.18 -34.51 17.38
CA LYS A 146 -11.92 -34.20 18.05
C LYS A 146 -11.49 -32.77 17.74
N LYS A 147 -10.96 -32.09 18.73
CA LYS A 147 -10.61 -30.67 18.68
C LYS A 147 -9.10 -30.49 18.84
N TYR A 148 -8.55 -29.53 18.11
CA TYR A 148 -7.21 -29.00 18.28
C TYR A 148 -7.33 -27.51 18.62
N ILE A 149 -6.65 -27.08 19.68
CA ILE A 149 -6.56 -25.67 20.07
C ILE A 149 -5.14 -25.20 19.78
N GLY A 150 -5.01 -24.02 19.19
CA GLY A 150 -3.72 -23.38 18.98
C GLY A 150 -3.80 -21.88 19.20
N VAL A 151 -2.63 -21.27 19.42
CA VAL A 151 -2.49 -19.81 19.43
C VAL A 151 -1.48 -19.35 18.38
N THR A 152 -1.71 -18.17 17.80
CA THR A 152 -0.78 -17.56 16.84
C THR A 152 -0.76 -16.04 16.98
N THR A 153 0.44 -15.46 16.96
CA THR A 153 0.67 -14.02 16.74
C THR A 153 0.94 -13.69 15.28
N ARG A 154 0.98 -14.71 14.41
CA ARG A 154 1.12 -14.59 12.95
C ARG A 154 -0.26 -14.69 12.30
N TRP A 155 -0.32 -14.36 11.01
CA TRP A 155 -1.56 -14.42 10.23
C TRP A 155 -2.24 -15.80 10.34
N LEU A 156 -3.51 -15.80 10.75
CA LEU A 156 -4.24 -17.02 11.11
C LEU A 156 -4.32 -18.03 9.96
N MET A 157 -4.61 -17.56 8.75
CA MET A 157 -4.68 -18.44 7.57
C MET A 157 -3.31 -19.08 7.27
N GLN A 158 -2.21 -18.35 7.49
CA GLN A 158 -0.87 -18.90 7.34
C GLN A 158 -0.62 -20.00 8.37
N ARG A 159 -1.03 -19.80 9.63
CA ARG A 159 -0.86 -20.81 10.68
C ARG A 159 -1.67 -22.07 10.40
N TRP A 160 -2.91 -21.94 9.94
CA TRP A 160 -3.72 -23.09 9.51
C TRP A 160 -3.09 -23.81 8.32
N TRP A 161 -2.58 -23.07 7.34
CA TRP A 161 -1.88 -23.67 6.20
C TRP A 161 -0.62 -24.44 6.61
N GLU A 162 0.14 -23.93 7.57
CA GLU A 162 1.30 -24.63 8.13
C GLU A 162 0.91 -25.99 8.75
N HIS A 163 -0.21 -26.06 9.47
CA HIS A 163 -0.71 -27.33 10.00
C HIS A 163 -1.10 -28.33 8.89
N ILE A 164 -1.76 -27.83 7.83
CA ILE A 164 -2.16 -28.67 6.69
C ILE A 164 -0.93 -29.25 5.97
N LYS A 165 0.16 -28.49 5.91
CA LYS A 165 1.40 -28.90 5.24
C LYS A 165 2.40 -29.62 6.14
N ALA A 166 2.22 -29.58 7.46
CA ALA A 166 3.17 -30.12 8.40
C ALA A 166 3.34 -31.63 8.24
N GLN A 167 4.59 -32.09 8.21
CA GLN A 167 4.97 -33.50 8.16
C GLN A 167 5.55 -33.95 9.50
N SER A 168 4.75 -33.84 10.57
CA SER A 168 5.17 -34.31 11.89
C SER A 168 4.39 -35.56 12.31
N GLY A 169 4.94 -36.33 13.25
CA GLY A 169 4.26 -37.47 13.86
C GLY A 169 3.22 -37.16 14.93
N SER A 170 2.81 -35.89 15.13
CA SER A 170 1.76 -35.59 16.11
C SER A 170 0.42 -36.19 15.69
N PRO A 171 -0.43 -36.61 16.65
CA PRO A 171 -1.77 -37.14 16.36
C PRO A 171 -2.60 -36.21 15.48
N PHE A 172 -2.47 -34.89 15.70
CA PHE A 172 -3.13 -33.88 14.88
C PHE A 172 -2.68 -33.91 13.42
N HIS A 173 -1.37 -33.86 13.16
CA HIS A 173 -0.84 -33.81 11.80
C HIS A 173 -1.04 -35.13 11.07
N GLN A 174 -0.97 -36.27 11.77
CA GLN A 174 -1.33 -37.57 11.21
C GLN A 174 -2.81 -37.62 10.79
N LEU A 175 -3.71 -37.11 11.63
CA LEU A 175 -5.14 -37.07 11.31
C LEU A 175 -5.45 -36.14 10.13
N ILE A 176 -4.84 -34.95 10.11
CA ILE A 176 -4.98 -34.02 8.98
C ILE A 176 -4.52 -34.64 7.66
N GLN A 177 -3.43 -35.40 7.66
CA GLN A 177 -2.92 -36.06 6.46
C GLN A 177 -3.79 -37.24 6.00
N ALA A 178 -4.45 -37.92 6.94
CA ALA A 178 -5.30 -39.08 6.66
C ALA A 178 -6.73 -38.71 6.27
N SER A 179 -7.14 -37.44 6.42
CA SER A 179 -8.51 -36.96 6.20
C SER A 179 -8.57 -35.93 5.06
N SER A 180 -9.78 -35.65 4.57
CA SER A 180 -9.98 -34.53 3.64
C SER A 180 -9.97 -33.21 4.40
N ILE A 181 -9.46 -32.14 3.79
CA ILE A 181 -9.55 -30.79 4.39
C ILE A 181 -11.01 -30.37 4.66
N THR A 182 -11.95 -30.89 3.86
CA THR A 182 -13.39 -30.66 4.03
C THR A 182 -13.95 -31.34 5.27
N ASP A 183 -13.21 -32.24 5.93
CA ASP A 183 -13.61 -32.88 7.19
C ASP A 183 -13.34 -32.00 8.40
N PHE A 184 -12.71 -30.83 8.22
CA PHE A 184 -12.35 -29.92 9.30
C PHE A 184 -13.20 -28.64 9.31
N THR A 185 -13.49 -28.13 10.50
CA THR A 185 -13.93 -26.73 10.70
C THR A 185 -12.80 -25.95 11.37
N PHE A 186 -12.71 -24.66 11.05
CA PHE A 186 -11.71 -23.75 11.57
C PHE A 186 -12.42 -22.56 12.21
N GLU A 187 -12.16 -22.33 13.48
CA GLU A 187 -12.91 -21.38 14.31
C GLU A 187 -11.95 -20.48 15.09
N VAL A 188 -12.30 -19.20 15.20
CA VAL A 188 -11.60 -18.25 16.08
C VAL A 188 -12.31 -18.26 17.43
N LEU A 189 -11.56 -18.49 18.50
CA LEU A 189 -12.09 -18.48 19.87
C LEU A 189 -11.92 -17.11 20.52
N GLU A 190 -10.76 -16.48 20.31
CA GLU A 190 -10.41 -15.20 20.92
C GLU A 190 -9.36 -14.45 20.10
N VAL A 191 -9.47 -13.12 20.06
CA VAL A 191 -8.42 -12.21 19.58
C VAL A 191 -8.11 -11.21 20.69
N PHE A 192 -6.85 -11.07 21.05
CA PHE A 192 -6.39 -10.20 22.15
C PHE A 192 -5.01 -9.63 21.85
N LYS A 193 -4.58 -8.60 22.59
CA LYS A 193 -3.21 -8.10 22.45
C LYS A 193 -2.27 -8.92 23.35
N PRO A 194 -1.09 -9.36 22.86
CA PRO A 194 -0.10 -10.04 23.71
C PRO A 194 0.41 -9.19 24.90
N SER A 195 0.15 -7.88 24.90
CA SER A 195 0.43 -7.00 26.04
C SER A 195 -0.58 -7.13 27.18
N GLU A 196 -1.78 -7.67 26.92
CA GLU A 196 -2.87 -7.82 27.90
C GLU A 196 -2.85 -9.20 28.55
N HIS A 197 -2.50 -10.23 27.78
CA HIS A 197 -2.44 -11.62 28.24
C HIS A 197 -1.29 -12.37 27.58
N ASP A 198 -0.69 -13.35 28.27
CA ASP A 198 0.28 -14.26 27.67
C ASP A 198 -0.44 -15.24 26.71
N PRO A 199 -0.06 -15.29 25.42
CA PRO A 199 -0.67 -16.20 24.47
C PRO A 199 -0.66 -17.68 24.86
N TYR A 200 0.40 -18.14 25.53
CA TYR A 200 0.50 -19.54 25.94
C TYR A 200 -0.41 -19.86 27.13
N GLU A 201 -0.62 -18.90 28.04
CA GLU A 201 -1.59 -19.04 29.13
C GLU A 201 -3.02 -19.11 28.57
N ARG A 202 -3.36 -18.26 27.60
CA ARG A 202 -4.67 -18.30 26.92
C ARG A 202 -4.89 -19.62 26.19
N GLU A 203 -3.89 -20.12 25.48
CA GLU A 203 -3.94 -21.43 24.83
C GLU A 203 -4.25 -22.54 25.84
N ALA A 204 -3.55 -22.57 26.98
CA ALA A 204 -3.74 -23.58 28.03
C ALA A 204 -5.15 -23.52 28.65
N ILE A 205 -5.71 -22.33 28.86
CA ILE A 205 -7.10 -22.15 29.34
C ILE A 205 -8.08 -22.82 28.40
N TYR A 206 -7.97 -22.57 27.09
CA TYR A 206 -8.89 -23.13 26.10
C TYR A 206 -8.66 -24.63 25.87
N ILE A 207 -7.42 -25.11 25.90
CA ILE A 207 -7.12 -26.54 25.86
C ILE A 207 -7.85 -27.26 27.01
N LYS A 208 -7.80 -26.70 28.22
CA LYS A 208 -8.50 -27.24 29.38
C LYS A 208 -10.02 -27.13 29.26
N GLN A 209 -10.54 -25.98 28.80
CA GLN A 209 -11.98 -25.75 28.64
C GLN A 209 -12.63 -26.73 27.65
N TYR A 210 -11.91 -27.08 26.58
CA TYR A 210 -12.41 -27.98 25.53
C TYR A 210 -11.94 -29.43 25.67
N ASP A 211 -11.22 -29.75 26.76
CA ASP A 211 -10.61 -31.06 27.01
C ASP A 211 -9.82 -31.59 25.80
N ALA A 212 -9.06 -30.70 25.16
CA ALA A 212 -8.46 -30.95 23.85
C ALA A 212 -7.22 -31.88 23.89
N VAL A 213 -6.80 -32.32 25.08
CA VAL A 213 -5.76 -33.34 25.27
C VAL A 213 -6.39 -34.73 25.33
N GLU A 214 -7.26 -34.98 26.33
CA GLU A 214 -7.86 -36.29 26.55
C GLU A 214 -8.88 -36.66 25.45
N LEU A 215 -9.71 -35.69 25.05
CA LEU A 215 -10.75 -35.87 24.04
C LEU A 215 -10.41 -35.27 22.67
N GLY A 216 -9.20 -34.72 22.52
CA GLY A 216 -8.81 -33.94 21.35
C GLY A 216 -7.54 -34.42 20.65
N LEU A 217 -6.80 -33.45 20.11
CA LEU A 217 -5.64 -33.63 19.24
C LEU A 217 -4.41 -32.87 19.74
N ASN A 218 -4.51 -32.12 20.86
CA ASN A 218 -3.38 -31.48 21.50
C ASN A 218 -2.52 -32.54 22.20
N SER A 219 -1.22 -32.56 21.93
CA SER A 219 -0.30 -33.56 22.52
C SER A 219 0.14 -33.22 23.95
N VAL A 220 0.00 -31.96 24.35
CA VAL A 220 0.30 -31.45 25.70
C VAL A 220 -0.68 -30.32 26.03
N GLY A 221 -0.85 -30.02 27.32
CA GLY A 221 -1.76 -28.99 27.84
C GLY A 221 -1.44 -27.53 27.50
N GLY A 222 -0.48 -27.28 26.60
CA GLY A 222 0.09 -25.96 26.29
C GLY A 222 1.55 -25.83 26.75
N HIS A 223 2.27 -24.85 26.22
CA HIS A 223 3.64 -24.55 26.63
C HIS A 223 3.66 -23.87 28.02
N ASN A 224 3.67 -24.66 29.09
CA ASN A 224 4.07 -24.13 30.39
C ASN A 224 5.59 -23.92 30.37
N LYS A 225 6.03 -22.66 30.32
CA LYS A 225 7.38 -22.34 30.80
C LYS A 225 7.35 -22.52 32.31
N GLU A 226 7.92 -23.61 32.80
CA GLU A 226 8.29 -23.69 34.21
C GLU A 226 9.19 -22.49 34.50
N VAL A 227 8.69 -21.58 35.35
CA VAL A 227 9.51 -20.55 35.95
C VAL A 227 10.49 -21.29 36.84
N ALA A 228 11.73 -21.44 36.38
CA ALA A 228 12.82 -21.91 37.22
C ALA A 228 12.99 -20.91 38.36
N ASN A 229 12.73 -21.38 39.59
CA ASN A 229 13.03 -20.67 40.84
C ASN A 229 14.53 -20.39 40.97
#